data_AF-A0A0A1U9P9-F1
#
_entry.id   AF-A0A0A1U9P9-F1
#
_cell.length_a   1.000
_cell.length_b   1.000
_cell.length_c   1.000
_cell.angle_alpha   90.00
_cell.angle_beta   90.00
_cell.angle_gamma   90.00
#
_symmetry.space_group_name_H-M   'P 1'
#
loop_
_entity.id
_entity.type
_entity.pdbx_description
1 polymer ?
#
loop_
_entity_poly.entity_id
_entity_poly.type
_entity_poly.pdbx_seq_one_letter_code
_entity_poly.pdbx_strand_id
1 'polypeptide(L)'
;MFITALYLLKTKLTVKPKMVTLCSYHGMIVSKYLKTIRDFIILEFVCKKFYCNMKKFHYNPIPLNHKTIFNFPHVETLHLFNVKDETFGNGIIIIFNVGYTTVDMNKNKNFIFIYIFKNVTFTKNDRKKFGNAILKYVKKIGDHCFGKCKNMNSVEISFCVTLIGGFCFMSSHCIFTIFYRCKKLSTIYLPPHILSISNCCFSKCSGLINITTPLHVKSFGHFSLGECTSLSHLDLPTSVLNIGNFCFFACCSPSDINIPSSVTSIGHNRFHCCTNLTSVILSSQTTSIEHDCFYKFSTLNSIILPMSVTSIAEYCF
;
A
#
# COMPACT_ATOMS: atom_id res chain seq x y z
N MET A 1 23.15 -11.34 15.60
CA MET A 1 22.58 -10.73 14.37
C MET A 1 23.25 -11.22 13.09
N PHE A 2 24.58 -11.24 13.02
CA PHE A 2 25.33 -11.75 11.86
C PHE A 2 25.19 -13.27 11.66
N ILE A 3 25.25 -14.05 12.75
CA ILE A 3 24.96 -15.49 12.76
C ILE A 3 23.51 -15.75 12.32
N THR A 4 22.58 -14.88 12.72
CA THR A 4 21.15 -15.00 12.39
C THR A 4 20.87 -14.72 10.90
N ALA A 5 21.57 -13.78 10.27
CA ALA A 5 21.49 -13.53 8.83
C ALA A 5 22.06 -14.69 8.00
N LEU A 6 23.18 -15.28 8.45
CA LEU A 6 23.76 -16.50 7.85
C LEU A 6 22.84 -17.73 8.05
N TYR A 7 22.18 -17.83 9.20
CA TYR A 7 21.23 -18.91 9.51
C TYR A 7 19.94 -18.83 8.68
N LEU A 8 19.44 -17.62 8.42
CA LEU A 8 18.29 -17.38 7.53
C LEU A 8 18.58 -17.74 6.06
N LEU A 9 19.82 -17.57 5.61
CA LEU A 9 20.26 -18.02 4.27
C LEU A 9 20.33 -19.55 4.17
N LYS A 10 20.62 -20.23 5.29
CA LYS A 10 20.75 -21.69 5.36
C LYS A 10 19.39 -22.43 5.40
N THR A 11 18.33 -21.78 5.86
CA THR A 11 17.02 -22.41 6.13
C THR A 11 16.01 -22.31 4.98
N LYS A 12 16.31 -21.61 3.88
CA LYS A 12 15.40 -21.44 2.73
C LYS A 12 15.72 -22.28 1.48
N LEU A 13 16.69 -23.20 1.55
CA LEU A 13 17.08 -24.06 0.42
C LEU A 13 16.89 -25.53 0.80
N THR A 14 15.68 -26.05 0.63
CA THR A 14 15.39 -27.50 0.70
C THR A 14 15.75 -28.19 -0.61
N VAL A 15 17.03 -28.15 -0.97
CA VAL A 15 17.66 -29.02 -1.98
C VAL A 15 19.12 -29.18 -1.51
N LYS A 16 19.64 -30.42 -1.49
CA LYS A 16 21.02 -30.76 -1.07
C LYS A 16 22.00 -29.65 -1.47
N PRO A 17 22.71 -29.00 -0.54
CA PRO A 17 23.49 -27.83 -0.87
C PRO A 17 24.72 -28.26 -1.68
N LYS A 18 24.73 -27.99 -2.98
CA LYS A 18 25.99 -27.55 -3.61
C LYS A 18 26.49 -26.42 -2.70
N MET A 19 27.71 -26.52 -2.15
CA MET A 19 28.32 -25.40 -1.43
C MET A 19 28.47 -24.24 -2.41
N VAL A 20 27.45 -23.38 -2.49
CA VAL A 20 27.52 -22.14 -3.25
C VAL A 20 28.45 -21.24 -2.46
N THR A 21 29.67 -21.08 -2.93
CA THR A 21 30.65 -20.21 -2.30
C THR A 21 30.18 -18.76 -2.46
N LEU A 22 29.75 -18.12 -1.37
CA LEU A 22 29.29 -16.71 -1.36
C LEU A 22 30.42 -15.78 -1.84
N CYS A 23 30.48 -15.43 -3.12
CA CYS A 23 31.47 -14.49 -3.66
C CYS A 23 31.26 -13.06 -3.11
N SER A 24 32.22 -12.17 -3.35
CA SER A 24 32.18 -10.82 -2.76
C SER A 24 30.94 -9.98 -3.13
N TYR A 25 30.31 -10.22 -4.30
CA TYR A 25 29.03 -9.59 -4.67
C TYR A 25 27.87 -10.00 -3.76
N HIS A 26 27.90 -11.20 -3.18
CA HIS A 26 26.93 -11.58 -2.15
C HIS A 26 27.07 -10.72 -0.90
N GLY A 27 28.29 -10.28 -0.60
CA GLY A 27 28.55 -9.29 0.46
C GLY A 27 27.79 -8.00 0.21
N MET A 28 27.82 -7.47 -1.01
CA MET A 28 27.03 -6.28 -1.39
C MET A 28 25.52 -6.51 -1.26
N ILE A 29 25.01 -7.69 -1.64
CA ILE A 29 23.57 -8.01 -1.51
C ILE A 29 23.16 -8.06 -0.03
N VAL A 30 23.99 -8.65 0.83
CA VAL A 30 23.74 -8.76 2.27
C VAL A 30 23.89 -7.39 2.95
N SER A 31 24.76 -6.51 2.44
CA SER A 31 24.96 -5.16 2.97
C SER A 31 23.69 -4.33 3.07
N LYS A 32 22.63 -4.63 2.30
CA LYS A 32 21.32 -3.97 2.41
C LYS A 32 20.64 -4.13 3.78
N TYR A 33 21.10 -5.09 4.60
CA TYR A 33 20.59 -5.33 5.95
C TYR A 33 21.43 -4.66 7.04
N LEU A 34 22.57 -4.06 6.67
CA LEU A 34 23.45 -3.34 7.59
C LEU A 34 22.93 -1.91 7.77
N LYS A 35 23.01 -1.39 9.01
CA LYS A 35 22.37 -0.10 9.36
C LYS A 35 23.37 1.01 9.56
N THR A 36 24.59 0.68 9.95
CA THR A 36 25.62 1.65 10.35
C THR A 36 26.94 1.33 9.67
N ILE A 37 27.81 2.33 9.55
CA ILE A 37 29.16 2.14 9.01
C ILE A 37 29.94 1.07 9.79
N ARG A 38 29.68 0.95 11.10
CA ARG A 38 30.28 -0.06 11.96
C ARG A 38 29.94 -1.48 11.51
N ASP A 39 28.72 -1.72 11.04
CA ASP A 39 28.30 -3.03 10.53
C ASP A 39 29.10 -3.43 9.28
N PHE A 40 29.38 -2.47 8.39
CA PHE A 40 30.21 -2.69 7.20
C PHE A 40 31.66 -2.97 7.56
N ILE A 41 32.22 -2.17 8.48
CA ILE A 41 33.58 -2.37 9.00
C ILE A 41 33.69 -3.78 9.59
N ILE A 42 32.75 -4.20 10.45
CA ILE A 42 32.74 -5.54 11.04
C ILE A 42 32.66 -6.63 9.96
N LEU A 43 31.82 -6.46 8.93
CA LEU A 43 31.73 -7.41 7.82
C LEU A 43 33.08 -7.61 7.11
N GLU A 44 33.83 -6.54 6.84
CA GLU A 44 35.14 -6.64 6.18
C GLU A 44 36.21 -7.24 7.10
N PHE A 45 36.17 -6.93 8.40
CA PHE A 45 37.13 -7.46 9.38
C PHE A 45 36.93 -8.95 9.69
N VAL A 46 35.68 -9.39 9.81
CA VAL A 46 35.37 -10.78 10.20
C VAL A 46 35.68 -11.77 9.07
N CYS A 47 35.60 -11.34 7.81
CA CYS A 47 35.85 -12.22 6.67
C CYS A 47 36.64 -11.52 5.56
N LYS A 48 37.91 -11.95 5.38
CA LYS A 48 38.81 -11.46 4.33
C LYS A 48 38.19 -11.51 2.92
N LYS A 49 37.21 -12.39 2.69
CA LYS A 49 36.47 -12.49 1.41
C LYS A 49 35.66 -11.23 1.07
N PHE A 50 35.23 -10.49 2.07
CA PHE A 50 34.52 -9.23 1.94
C PHE A 50 35.43 -8.01 2.15
N TYR A 51 36.75 -8.22 2.20
CA TYR A 51 37.70 -7.10 2.22
C TYR A 51 37.52 -6.22 0.97
N CYS A 52 37.56 -4.90 1.16
CA CYS A 52 37.29 -3.90 0.11
C CYS A 52 35.88 -3.97 -0.51
N ASN A 53 34.90 -4.57 0.17
CA ASN A 53 33.52 -4.62 -0.32
C ASN A 53 32.90 -3.21 -0.42
N MET A 54 33.19 -2.32 0.52
CA MET A 54 32.71 -0.93 0.49
C MET A 54 33.18 -0.16 -0.76
N LYS A 55 34.35 -0.49 -1.32
CA LYS A 55 34.87 0.13 -2.55
C LYS A 55 34.07 -0.25 -3.81
N LYS A 56 33.21 -1.26 -3.74
CA LYS A 56 32.41 -1.73 -4.89
C LYS A 56 31.10 -0.99 -5.06
N PHE A 57 30.76 -0.13 -4.11
CA PHE A 57 29.53 0.64 -4.13
C PHE A 57 29.70 1.91 -4.95
N HIS A 58 28.90 2.03 -6.02
CA HIS A 58 28.73 3.27 -6.78
C HIS A 58 27.62 4.17 -6.23
N TYR A 59 26.99 3.74 -5.14
CA TYR A 59 25.98 4.49 -4.37
C TYR A 59 26.16 4.23 -2.88
N ASN A 60 25.79 5.17 -2.02
CA ASN A 60 25.90 4.93 -0.58
C ASN A 60 24.77 4.01 -0.07
N PRO A 61 25.11 2.89 0.60
CA PRO A 61 24.11 1.96 1.13
C PRO A 61 23.48 2.42 2.45
N ILE A 62 24.07 3.43 3.10
CA ILE A 62 23.65 4.04 4.36
C ILE A 62 23.85 5.57 4.28
N PRO A 63 23.23 6.38 5.17
CA PRO A 63 23.53 7.80 5.25
C PRO A 63 25.03 8.03 5.49
N LEU A 64 25.62 8.98 4.77
CA LEU A 64 27.03 9.34 4.90
C LEU A 64 27.18 10.76 5.43
N ASN A 65 28.30 11.00 6.10
CA ASN A 65 28.80 12.32 6.47
C ASN A 65 30.27 12.47 6.04
N HIS A 66 30.85 13.65 6.24
CA HIS A 66 32.26 13.93 5.95
C HIS A 66 33.24 12.96 6.63
N LYS A 67 32.85 12.30 7.73
CA LYS A 67 33.66 11.30 8.44
C LYS A 67 33.43 9.86 7.96
N THR A 68 32.49 9.58 7.07
CA THR A 68 32.22 8.20 6.61
C THR A 68 32.27 8.06 5.10
N ILE A 69 32.25 9.16 4.34
CA ILE A 69 32.31 9.12 2.88
C ILE A 69 33.58 8.46 2.34
N PHE A 70 34.71 8.63 3.02
CA PHE A 70 35.99 8.03 2.60
C PHE A 70 35.96 6.50 2.60
N ASN A 71 35.03 5.87 3.35
CA ASN A 71 34.86 4.42 3.32
C ASN A 71 34.27 3.92 1.99
N PHE A 72 33.58 4.80 1.24
CA PHE A 72 32.94 4.49 -0.03
C PHE A 72 33.51 5.37 -1.17
N PRO A 73 34.77 5.14 -1.58
CA PRO A 73 35.51 6.08 -2.44
C PRO A 73 35.00 6.19 -3.88
N HIS A 74 34.18 5.25 -4.34
CA HIS A 74 33.64 5.24 -5.72
C HIS A 74 32.14 5.59 -5.77
N VAL A 75 31.60 6.23 -4.73
CA VAL A 75 30.20 6.69 -4.76
C VAL A 75 30.06 7.75 -5.84
N GLU A 76 29.24 7.45 -6.85
CA GLU A 76 28.86 8.36 -7.93
C GLU A 76 27.45 8.90 -7.71
N THR A 77 26.59 8.07 -7.08
CA THR A 77 25.18 8.35 -6.83
C THR A 77 24.92 8.47 -5.33
N LEU A 78 24.49 9.65 -4.87
CA LEU A 78 24.21 9.89 -3.47
C LEU A 78 22.74 9.67 -3.14
N HIS A 79 22.46 8.61 -2.39
CA HIS A 79 21.20 8.30 -1.74
C HIS A 79 21.04 9.14 -0.46
N LEU A 80 20.07 10.06 -0.46
CA LEU A 80 19.62 10.74 0.75
C LEU A 80 18.46 9.97 1.38
N PHE A 81 18.61 9.64 2.66
CA PHE A 81 17.65 8.94 3.51
C PHE A 81 16.94 9.89 4.50
N ASN A 82 17.42 11.12 4.65
CA ASN A 82 16.75 12.18 5.42
C ASN A 82 17.05 13.57 4.80
N VAL A 83 16.22 14.58 5.12
CA VAL A 83 16.45 15.99 4.75
C VAL A 83 17.70 16.60 5.38
N LYS A 84 18.24 15.96 6.43
CA LYS A 84 19.46 16.41 7.14
C LYS A 84 20.74 15.71 6.65
N ASP A 85 20.63 14.80 5.70
CA ASP A 85 21.82 14.09 5.19
C ASP A 85 22.73 15.05 4.44
N GLU A 86 24.04 14.88 4.65
CA GLU A 86 25.06 15.71 4.00
C GLU A 86 25.16 15.40 2.50
N THR A 87 25.59 16.40 1.72
CA THR A 87 25.77 16.31 0.27
C THR A 87 27.20 16.57 -0.14
N PHE A 88 27.68 15.94 -1.21
CA PHE A 88 29.10 15.93 -1.57
C PHE A 88 29.41 16.32 -3.03
N GLY A 89 28.46 16.93 -3.75
CA GLY A 89 28.67 17.34 -5.15
C GLY A 89 28.34 16.26 -6.20
N ASN A 90 27.85 15.10 -5.78
CA ASN A 90 27.44 13.99 -6.64
C ASN A 90 25.98 14.10 -7.14
N GLY A 91 25.59 13.33 -8.16
CA GLY A 91 24.18 13.17 -8.54
C GLY A 91 23.33 12.64 -7.36
N ILE A 92 22.15 13.21 -7.13
CA ILE A 92 21.38 13.02 -5.88
C ILE A 92 20.11 12.19 -6.13
N ILE A 93 20.00 11.03 -5.48
CA ILE A 93 18.75 10.26 -5.41
C ILE A 93 18.17 10.41 -4.01
N ILE A 94 16.93 10.88 -3.93
CA ILE A 94 16.21 10.98 -2.65
C ILE A 94 15.38 9.72 -2.45
N ILE A 95 15.73 8.94 -1.42
CA ILE A 95 15.10 7.66 -1.09
C ILE A 95 14.00 7.81 -0.03
N PHE A 96 14.04 8.84 0.80
CA PHE A 96 13.00 9.06 1.80
C PHE A 96 11.70 9.62 1.21
N ASN A 97 10.61 9.55 2.00
CA ASN A 97 9.31 10.08 1.59
C ASN A 97 9.39 11.61 1.49
N VAL A 98 9.16 12.15 0.30
CA VAL A 98 9.03 13.60 0.08
C VAL A 98 7.60 13.96 -0.30
N GLY A 99 7.16 15.15 0.10
CA GLY A 99 5.94 15.75 -0.42
C GLY A 99 6.13 16.17 -1.88
N TYR A 100 5.05 16.17 -2.67
CA TYR A 100 5.12 16.53 -4.08
C TYR A 100 5.60 17.98 -4.30
N THR A 101 5.27 18.91 -3.40
CA THR A 101 5.79 20.29 -3.43
C THR A 101 7.33 20.33 -3.42
N THR A 102 8.01 19.42 -2.69
CA THR A 102 9.48 19.35 -2.69
C THR A 102 10.02 18.97 -4.07
N VAL A 103 9.34 18.08 -4.77
CA VAL A 103 9.71 17.72 -6.15
C VAL A 103 9.58 18.94 -7.04
N ASP A 104 8.42 19.60 -7.00
CA ASP A 104 8.10 20.78 -7.80
C ASP A 104 9.13 21.91 -7.64
N MET A 105 9.51 22.23 -6.39
CA MET A 105 10.54 23.25 -6.09
C MET A 105 11.93 22.93 -6.66
N ASN A 106 12.24 21.66 -6.93
CA ASN A 106 13.56 21.22 -7.37
C ASN A 106 13.62 20.79 -8.84
N LYS A 107 12.48 20.70 -9.55
CA LYS A 107 12.45 20.31 -10.97
C LYS A 107 13.24 21.26 -11.88
N ASN A 108 13.33 22.55 -11.51
CA ASN A 108 13.95 23.59 -12.33
C ASN A 108 15.27 24.13 -11.73
N LYS A 109 15.80 23.51 -10.66
CA LYS A 109 17.04 23.96 -10.03
C LYS A 109 18.26 23.27 -10.67
N ASN A 110 18.95 24.02 -11.53
CA ASN A 110 20.30 23.85 -12.11
C ASN A 110 20.80 22.47 -12.56
N PHE A 111 21.24 22.46 -13.83
CA PHE A 111 21.76 21.37 -14.68
C PHE A 111 22.94 20.53 -14.17
N ILE A 112 23.46 20.74 -12.95
CA ILE A 112 24.60 20.00 -12.41
C ILE A 112 24.15 18.77 -11.58
N PHE A 113 22.95 18.82 -11.00
CA PHE A 113 22.43 17.76 -10.12
C PHE A 113 21.17 17.11 -10.68
N ILE A 114 21.23 15.81 -10.99
CA ILE A 114 20.04 15.03 -11.37
C ILE A 114 19.37 14.57 -10.06
N TYR A 115 18.21 15.14 -9.74
CA TYR A 115 17.39 14.71 -8.60
C TYR A 115 16.43 13.60 -9.02
N ILE A 116 16.59 12.41 -8.43
CA ILE A 116 15.65 11.28 -8.62
C ILE A 116 14.90 11.02 -7.31
N PHE A 117 13.62 11.37 -7.27
CA PHE A 117 12.77 11.14 -6.10
C PHE A 117 12.10 9.75 -6.19
N LYS A 118 12.50 8.83 -5.31
CA LYS A 118 11.98 7.45 -5.33
C LYS A 118 10.63 7.30 -4.64
N ASN A 119 10.36 8.09 -3.60
CA ASN A 119 9.16 7.97 -2.76
C ASN A 119 8.42 9.31 -2.63
N VAL A 120 7.63 9.66 -3.64
CA VAL A 120 6.86 10.92 -3.65
C VAL A 120 5.44 10.68 -3.16
N THR A 121 5.00 11.46 -2.16
CA THR A 121 3.63 11.45 -1.63
C THR A 121 2.88 12.70 -2.09
N PHE A 122 1.73 12.51 -2.73
CA PHE A 122 0.82 13.60 -3.11
C PHE A 122 -0.22 13.80 -2.01
N THR A 123 -0.10 14.92 -1.30
CA THR A 123 -0.91 15.23 -0.13
C THR A 123 -2.10 16.12 -0.48
N LYS A 124 -3.03 16.27 0.48
CA LYS A 124 -4.13 17.24 0.39
C LYS A 124 -3.65 18.67 0.13
N ASN A 125 -2.50 19.07 0.68
CA ASN A 125 -1.94 20.41 0.46
C ASN A 125 -1.38 20.54 -0.95
N ASP A 126 -0.72 19.50 -1.46
CA ASP A 126 -0.29 19.44 -2.86
C ASP A 126 -1.51 19.54 -3.79
N ARG A 127 -2.57 18.78 -3.55
CA ARG A 127 -3.82 18.87 -4.33
C ARG A 127 -4.43 20.28 -4.34
N LYS A 128 -4.42 20.98 -3.20
CA LYS A 128 -4.91 22.37 -3.14
C LYS A 128 -4.08 23.31 -4.02
N LYS A 129 -2.77 23.06 -4.15
CA LYS A 129 -1.84 23.89 -4.91
C LYS A 129 -1.81 23.54 -6.40
N PHE A 130 -1.85 22.25 -6.74
CA PHE A 130 -1.61 21.72 -8.08
C PHE A 130 -2.87 21.16 -8.76
N GLY A 131 -4.02 21.14 -8.08
CA GLY A 131 -5.26 20.57 -8.59
C GLY A 131 -5.38 19.06 -8.36
N ASN A 132 -6.29 18.41 -9.10
CA ASN A 132 -6.65 17.00 -8.89
C ASN A 132 -5.84 16.02 -9.75
N ALA A 133 -5.08 16.49 -10.74
CA ALA A 133 -4.28 15.64 -11.63
C ALA A 133 -3.03 15.12 -10.90
N ILE A 134 -2.91 13.80 -10.77
CA ILE A 134 -1.77 13.17 -10.10
C ILE A 134 -0.67 12.90 -11.12
N LEU A 135 0.49 13.52 -10.92
CA LEU A 135 1.60 13.46 -11.88
C LEU A 135 2.40 12.15 -11.81
N LYS A 136 3.11 11.84 -12.92
CA LYS A 136 3.73 10.52 -13.18
C LYS A 136 4.72 10.03 -12.11
N TYR A 137 5.31 10.93 -11.32
CA TYR A 137 6.34 10.61 -10.31
C TYR A 137 5.79 10.24 -8.94
N VAL A 138 4.47 10.39 -8.71
CA VAL A 138 3.84 10.11 -7.42
C VAL A 138 3.78 8.60 -7.18
N LYS A 139 4.27 8.16 -6.01
CA LYS A 139 4.19 6.77 -5.55
C LYS A 139 3.07 6.54 -4.53
N LYS A 140 2.71 7.57 -3.77
CA LYS A 140 1.72 7.47 -2.69
C LYS A 140 0.74 8.63 -2.74
N ILE A 141 -0.53 8.38 -2.49
CA ILE A 141 -1.51 9.43 -2.20
C ILE A 141 -1.71 9.47 -0.69
N GLY A 142 -1.55 10.64 -0.08
CA GLY A 142 -1.69 10.80 1.37
C GLY A 142 -3.14 10.68 1.85
N ASP A 143 -3.30 10.57 3.16
CA ASP A 143 -4.62 10.48 3.79
C ASP A 143 -5.46 11.73 3.52
N HIS A 144 -6.78 11.55 3.40
CA HIS A 144 -7.75 12.63 3.12
C HIS A 144 -7.45 13.50 1.89
N CYS A 145 -6.60 13.03 0.96
CA CYS A 145 -6.10 13.86 -0.14
C CYS A 145 -7.26 14.47 -0.94
N PHE A 146 -8.24 13.65 -1.30
CA PHE A 146 -9.42 14.03 -2.09
C PHE A 146 -10.69 14.23 -1.26
N GLY A 147 -10.67 14.05 0.07
CA GLY A 147 -11.89 14.01 0.88
C GLY A 147 -12.81 15.25 0.83
N LYS A 148 -12.30 16.41 0.38
CA LYS A 148 -13.10 17.64 0.20
C LYS A 148 -13.52 17.89 -1.27
N CYS A 149 -13.26 16.97 -2.19
CA CYS A 149 -13.55 17.10 -3.62
C CYS A 149 -15.01 16.78 -3.95
N LYS A 150 -15.95 17.64 -3.54
CA LYS A 150 -17.40 17.41 -3.70
C LYS A 150 -17.89 17.31 -5.16
N ASN A 151 -17.22 18.02 -6.07
CA ASN A 151 -17.62 18.17 -7.46
C ASN A 151 -16.80 17.32 -8.44
N MET A 152 -15.95 16.43 -7.94
CA MET A 152 -15.07 15.62 -8.77
C MET A 152 -15.81 14.37 -9.24
N ASN A 153 -15.93 14.20 -10.56
CA ASN A 153 -16.62 13.06 -11.17
C ASN A 153 -15.68 11.87 -11.40
N SER A 154 -14.42 12.13 -11.69
CA SER A 154 -13.37 11.14 -11.90
C SER A 154 -12.03 11.68 -11.42
N VAL A 155 -11.08 10.78 -11.15
CA VAL A 155 -9.69 11.13 -10.86
C VAL A 155 -8.77 10.19 -11.63
N GLU A 156 -7.83 10.76 -12.36
CA GLU A 156 -6.78 10.00 -13.00
C GLU A 156 -5.65 9.75 -12.00
N ILE A 157 -5.51 8.49 -11.58
CA ILE A 157 -4.42 8.06 -10.72
C ILE A 157 -3.29 7.55 -11.60
N SER A 158 -2.10 8.15 -11.45
CA SER A 158 -0.88 7.73 -12.14
C SER A 158 -0.58 6.24 -11.91
N PHE A 159 -0.17 5.54 -12.98
CA PHE A 159 0.26 4.14 -12.97
C PHE A 159 1.34 3.84 -11.90
N CYS A 160 2.18 4.82 -11.58
CA CYS A 160 3.27 4.64 -10.62
C CYS A 160 2.82 4.59 -9.15
N VAL A 161 1.56 4.90 -8.84
CA VAL A 161 1.03 4.91 -7.48
C VAL A 161 0.88 3.47 -6.97
N THR A 162 1.50 3.19 -5.83
CA THR A 162 1.47 1.89 -5.16
C THR A 162 0.66 1.89 -3.87
N LEU A 163 0.32 3.07 -3.35
CA LEU A 163 -0.42 3.23 -2.09
C LEU A 163 -1.41 4.40 -2.18
N ILE A 164 -2.65 4.16 -1.74
CA ILE A 164 -3.65 5.19 -1.48
C ILE A 164 -3.92 5.22 0.02
N GLY A 165 -3.75 6.38 0.64
CA GLY A 165 -3.91 6.59 2.08
C GLY A 165 -5.34 6.34 2.59
N GLY A 166 -5.47 6.23 3.90
CA GLY A 166 -6.75 6.11 4.58
C GLY A 166 -7.61 7.35 4.34
N PHE A 167 -8.93 7.16 4.33
CA PHE A 167 -9.89 8.25 4.17
C PHE A 167 -9.65 9.10 2.91
N CYS A 168 -8.96 8.60 1.89
CA CYS A 168 -8.50 9.42 0.77
C CYS A 168 -9.61 10.24 0.12
N PHE A 169 -10.80 9.66 -0.05
CA PHE A 169 -12.00 10.30 -0.61
C PHE A 169 -13.04 10.69 0.46
N MET A 170 -12.69 10.59 1.76
CA MET A 170 -13.53 10.99 2.89
C MET A 170 -12.86 12.11 3.72
N SER A 171 -13.58 13.19 4.01
CA SER A 171 -12.96 14.36 4.66
C SER A 171 -12.71 14.28 6.16
N SER A 172 -13.34 13.34 6.87
CA SER A 172 -13.42 13.33 8.32
C SER A 172 -13.15 11.94 8.87
N HIS A 173 -12.42 11.85 9.98
CA HIS A 173 -12.29 10.60 10.73
C HIS A 173 -13.61 10.17 11.37
N CYS A 174 -14.55 11.11 11.54
CA CYS A 174 -15.88 10.84 12.03
C CYS A 174 -16.77 10.34 10.87
N ILE A 175 -17.24 9.10 11.00
CA ILE A 175 -18.20 8.48 10.05
C ILE A 175 -19.54 9.25 10.09
N PHE A 176 -19.89 9.90 11.20
CA PHE A 176 -21.17 10.61 11.35
C PHE A 176 -21.23 11.98 10.64
N THR A 177 -20.11 12.60 10.25
CA THR A 177 -20.14 13.93 9.62
C THR A 177 -20.42 13.88 8.12
N ILE A 178 -21.54 14.47 7.68
CA ILE A 178 -22.13 14.34 6.33
C ILE A 178 -21.54 15.29 5.28
N PHE A 179 -20.78 16.30 5.72
CA PHE A 179 -20.66 17.54 4.95
C PHE A 179 -19.50 17.63 3.95
N TYR A 180 -18.53 16.73 3.92
CA TYR A 180 -17.48 16.77 2.88
C TYR A 180 -17.08 15.38 2.40
N ARG A 181 -17.65 14.98 1.25
CA ARG A 181 -17.50 13.65 0.64
C ARG A 181 -17.44 13.79 -0.88
N CYS A 182 -16.76 12.87 -1.55
CA CYS A 182 -16.72 12.79 -3.02
C CYS A 182 -18.04 12.20 -3.58
N LYS A 183 -19.18 12.87 -3.33
CA LYS A 183 -20.51 12.36 -3.72
C LYS A 183 -20.72 12.22 -5.23
N LYS A 184 -19.97 12.98 -6.05
CA LYS A 184 -20.07 12.94 -7.51
C LYS A 184 -19.08 11.98 -8.18
N LEU A 185 -18.14 11.39 -7.42
CA LEU A 185 -17.16 10.47 -7.99
C LEU A 185 -17.91 9.24 -8.49
N SER A 186 -18.00 9.06 -9.81
CA SER A 186 -18.79 8.00 -10.44
C SER A 186 -17.95 6.79 -10.81
N THR A 187 -16.73 7.02 -11.27
CA THR A 187 -15.80 5.97 -11.67
C THR A 187 -14.40 6.23 -11.15
N ILE A 188 -13.70 5.16 -10.79
CA ILE A 188 -12.28 5.22 -10.45
C ILE A 188 -11.52 4.00 -10.96
N TYR A 189 -10.37 4.26 -11.59
CA TYR A 189 -9.44 3.24 -12.05
C TYR A 189 -8.23 3.20 -11.13
N LEU A 190 -8.03 2.05 -10.49
CA LEU A 190 -6.92 1.85 -9.58
C LEU A 190 -5.71 1.27 -10.33
N PRO A 191 -4.50 1.83 -10.14
CA PRO A 191 -3.27 1.28 -10.71
C PRO A 191 -3.02 -0.19 -10.33
N PRO A 192 -2.40 -0.98 -11.21
CA PRO A 192 -2.23 -2.43 -11.01
C PRO A 192 -1.32 -2.78 -9.82
N HIS A 193 -0.50 -1.84 -9.35
CA HIS A 193 0.47 -2.04 -8.28
C HIS A 193 -0.07 -1.82 -6.87
N ILE A 194 -1.35 -1.47 -6.73
CA ILE A 194 -1.99 -1.31 -5.42
C ILE A 194 -2.21 -2.69 -4.80
N LEU A 195 -1.66 -2.87 -3.59
CA LEU A 195 -1.77 -4.12 -2.83
C LEU A 195 -2.88 -4.07 -1.76
N SER A 196 -3.35 -2.89 -1.38
CA SER A 196 -4.39 -2.74 -0.37
C SER A 196 -5.24 -1.49 -0.60
N ILE A 197 -6.54 -1.62 -0.31
CA ILE A 197 -7.46 -0.49 -0.19
C ILE A 197 -7.51 -0.08 1.27
N SER A 198 -7.08 1.13 1.57
CA SER A 198 -6.92 1.59 2.95
C SER A 198 -8.26 1.86 3.65
N ASN A 199 -8.23 1.97 4.99
CA ASN A 199 -9.42 2.22 5.81
C ASN A 199 -10.20 3.45 5.32
N CYS A 200 -11.52 3.32 5.22
CA CYS A 200 -12.44 4.38 4.81
C CYS A 200 -12.11 5.07 3.47
N CYS A 201 -11.30 4.44 2.60
CA CYS A 201 -10.76 5.10 1.41
C CYS A 201 -11.86 5.69 0.50
N PHE A 202 -12.86 4.87 0.17
CA PHE A 202 -14.02 5.20 -0.67
C PHE A 202 -15.31 5.37 0.14
N SER A 203 -15.21 5.40 1.47
CA SER A 203 -16.37 5.53 2.34
C SER A 203 -17.25 6.71 1.92
N LYS A 204 -18.54 6.42 1.75
CA LYS A 204 -19.61 7.39 1.46
C LYS A 204 -19.40 8.12 0.13
N CYS A 205 -18.69 7.51 -0.81
CA CYS A 205 -18.70 7.88 -2.22
C CYS A 205 -20.03 7.43 -2.84
N SER A 206 -21.13 8.07 -2.45
CA SER A 206 -22.49 7.65 -2.79
C SER A 206 -22.80 7.67 -4.29
N GLY A 207 -22.01 8.39 -5.10
CA GLY A 207 -22.12 8.40 -6.56
C GLY A 207 -21.25 7.37 -7.27
N LEU A 208 -20.42 6.61 -6.56
CA LEU A 208 -19.50 5.64 -7.15
C LEU A 208 -20.30 4.46 -7.69
N ILE A 209 -20.32 4.31 -9.01
CA ILE A 209 -21.06 3.26 -9.72
C ILE A 209 -20.19 2.03 -9.87
N ASN A 210 -18.94 2.23 -10.29
CA ASN A 210 -18.00 1.16 -10.60
C ASN A 210 -16.62 1.45 -10.00
N ILE A 211 -16.02 0.42 -9.39
CA ILE A 211 -14.61 0.40 -8.99
C ILE A 211 -13.92 -0.82 -9.59
N THR A 212 -12.95 -0.60 -10.47
CA THR A 212 -12.13 -1.69 -11.01
C THR A 212 -10.98 -1.97 -10.04
N THR A 213 -11.07 -3.09 -9.33
CA THR A 213 -10.02 -3.50 -8.38
C THR A 213 -8.85 -4.18 -9.09
N PRO A 214 -7.59 -3.83 -8.77
CA PRO A 214 -6.43 -4.50 -9.35
C PRO A 214 -6.33 -5.98 -8.99
N LEU A 215 -5.82 -6.80 -9.92
CA LEU A 215 -5.70 -8.25 -9.77
C LEU A 215 -4.94 -8.71 -8.50
N HIS A 216 -4.00 -7.89 -8.02
CA HIS A 216 -3.09 -8.24 -6.92
C HIS A 216 -3.46 -7.61 -5.56
N VAL A 217 -4.65 -7.01 -5.43
CA VAL A 217 -5.12 -6.48 -4.14
C VAL A 217 -5.26 -7.60 -3.12
N LYS A 218 -4.54 -7.48 -2.00
CA LYS A 218 -4.52 -8.44 -0.90
C LYS A 218 -5.52 -8.12 0.21
N SER A 219 -5.92 -6.86 0.36
CA SER A 219 -6.78 -6.48 1.47
C SER A 219 -7.64 -5.25 1.21
N PHE A 220 -8.82 -5.24 1.82
CA PHE A 220 -9.71 -4.10 1.96
C PHE A 220 -9.76 -3.68 3.43
N GLY A 221 -9.61 -2.38 3.68
CA GLY A 221 -9.61 -1.82 5.03
C GLY A 221 -11.00 -1.71 5.66
N HIS A 222 -11.01 -1.37 6.95
CA HIS A 222 -12.22 -1.06 7.72
C HIS A 222 -13.04 0.02 7.02
N PHE A 223 -14.34 -0.22 6.80
CA PHE A 223 -15.27 0.73 6.17
C PHE A 223 -14.80 1.24 4.79
N SER A 224 -13.92 0.51 4.08
CA SER A 224 -13.24 1.04 2.89
C SER A 224 -14.19 1.38 1.73
N LEU A 225 -15.29 0.65 1.58
CA LEU A 225 -16.36 0.89 0.60
C LEU A 225 -17.73 1.15 1.27
N GLY A 226 -17.79 1.40 2.57
CA GLY A 226 -19.07 1.58 3.28
C GLY A 226 -19.84 2.80 2.78
N GLU A 227 -21.16 2.68 2.67
CA GLU A 227 -22.13 3.67 2.18
C GLU A 227 -21.87 4.12 0.73
N CYS A 228 -21.30 3.24 -0.11
CA CYS A 228 -21.26 3.43 -1.56
C CYS A 228 -22.60 3.03 -2.19
N THR A 229 -23.63 3.84 -1.97
CA THR A 229 -25.04 3.52 -2.29
C THR A 229 -25.38 3.44 -3.78
N SER A 230 -24.46 3.77 -4.70
CA SER A 230 -24.65 3.60 -6.15
C SER A 230 -23.78 2.50 -6.76
N LEU A 231 -22.98 1.80 -5.94
CA LEU A 231 -21.99 0.83 -6.42
C LEU A 231 -22.68 -0.42 -6.95
N SER A 232 -22.96 -0.48 -8.25
CA SER A 232 -23.69 -1.58 -8.88
C SER A 232 -22.82 -2.79 -9.19
N HIS A 233 -21.51 -2.58 -9.38
CA HIS A 233 -20.60 -3.63 -9.78
C HIS A 233 -19.31 -3.59 -8.96
N LEU A 234 -18.97 -4.73 -8.36
CA LEU A 234 -17.75 -4.93 -7.61
C LEU A 234 -17.25 -6.37 -7.80
N ASP A 235 -16.15 -6.52 -8.52
CA ASP A 235 -15.41 -7.77 -8.56
C ASP A 235 -14.36 -7.77 -7.45
N LEU A 236 -14.35 -8.81 -6.61
CA LEU A 236 -13.28 -9.03 -5.65
C LEU A 236 -12.25 -9.99 -6.26
N PRO A 237 -10.97 -9.60 -6.38
CA PRO A 237 -9.97 -10.46 -6.99
C PRO A 237 -9.68 -11.67 -6.08
N THR A 238 -9.36 -12.81 -6.69
CA THR A 238 -9.02 -14.06 -5.99
C THR A 238 -7.80 -13.96 -5.08
N SER A 239 -7.05 -12.85 -5.15
CA SER A 239 -5.88 -12.60 -4.34
C SER A 239 -6.17 -11.94 -2.99
N VAL A 240 -7.42 -11.54 -2.72
CA VAL A 240 -7.86 -10.89 -1.48
C VAL A 240 -7.82 -11.87 -0.32
N LEU A 241 -7.04 -11.55 0.70
CA LEU A 241 -6.91 -12.35 1.92
C LEU A 241 -7.82 -11.82 3.03
N ASN A 242 -7.92 -10.49 3.14
CA ASN A 242 -8.57 -9.83 4.27
C ASN A 242 -9.56 -8.76 3.78
N ILE A 243 -10.76 -8.74 4.35
CA ILE A 243 -11.75 -7.67 4.16
C ILE A 243 -12.06 -7.07 5.54
N GLY A 244 -11.95 -5.76 5.69
CA GLY A 244 -12.15 -5.10 6.98
C GLY A 244 -13.60 -5.14 7.45
N ASN A 245 -13.82 -4.88 8.75
CA ASN A 245 -15.17 -4.73 9.28
C ASN A 245 -15.89 -3.56 8.61
N PHE A 246 -17.21 -3.66 8.48
CA PHE A 246 -18.04 -2.66 7.81
C PHE A 246 -17.64 -2.32 6.37
N CYS A 247 -16.84 -3.16 5.68
CA CYS A 247 -16.29 -2.84 4.37
C CYS A 247 -17.36 -2.49 3.33
N PHE A 248 -18.51 -3.18 3.35
CA PHE A 248 -19.66 -2.93 2.47
C PHE A 248 -20.90 -2.46 3.23
N PHE A 249 -20.72 -1.88 4.42
CA PHE A 249 -21.84 -1.38 5.24
C PHE A 249 -22.72 -0.43 4.43
N ALA A 250 -24.03 -0.67 4.37
CA ALA A 250 -25.00 0.13 3.62
C ALA A 250 -24.65 0.34 2.13
N CYS A 251 -24.04 -0.66 1.49
CA CYS A 251 -23.89 -0.71 0.04
C CYS A 251 -25.19 -1.24 -0.58
N CYS A 252 -26.08 -0.33 -0.96
CA CYS A 252 -27.43 -0.68 -1.41
C CYS A 252 -27.55 -0.96 -2.91
N SER A 253 -26.48 -1.00 -3.71
CA SER A 253 -26.61 -1.16 -5.18
C SER A 253 -26.22 -2.51 -5.79
N PRO A 254 -25.21 -3.25 -5.30
CA PRO A 254 -24.82 -4.48 -5.97
C PRO A 254 -25.89 -5.55 -5.72
N SER A 255 -26.37 -6.21 -6.77
CA SER A 255 -27.32 -7.33 -6.66
C SER A 255 -26.64 -8.57 -6.10
N ASP A 256 -25.36 -8.78 -6.41
CA ASP A 256 -24.63 -9.97 -6.02
C ASP A 256 -23.17 -9.62 -5.65
N ILE A 257 -22.62 -10.33 -4.66
CA ILE A 257 -21.21 -10.21 -4.26
C ILE A 257 -20.62 -11.61 -4.09
N ASN A 258 -19.51 -11.86 -4.80
CA ASN A 258 -18.75 -13.09 -4.72
C ASN A 258 -17.55 -12.91 -3.77
N ILE A 259 -17.53 -13.63 -2.64
CA ILE A 259 -16.41 -13.60 -1.71
C ILE A 259 -15.30 -14.54 -2.21
N PRO A 260 -14.06 -14.05 -2.37
CA PRO A 260 -12.95 -14.86 -2.86
C PRO A 260 -12.66 -16.07 -1.96
N SER A 261 -12.27 -17.19 -2.57
CA SER A 261 -11.97 -18.44 -1.85
C SER A 261 -10.87 -18.32 -0.78
N SER A 262 -9.98 -17.35 -0.94
CA SER A 262 -8.90 -17.04 0.00
C SER A 262 -9.35 -16.31 1.28
N VAL A 263 -10.58 -15.81 1.35
CA VAL A 263 -11.15 -15.20 2.55
C VAL A 263 -11.71 -16.29 3.45
N THR A 264 -11.12 -16.45 4.63
CA THR A 264 -11.49 -17.50 5.59
C THR A 264 -12.46 -17.03 6.68
N SER A 265 -12.65 -15.72 6.85
CA SER A 265 -13.59 -15.16 7.84
C SER A 265 -14.39 -13.98 7.31
N ILE A 266 -15.66 -13.93 7.71
CA ILE A 266 -16.56 -12.82 7.43
C ILE A 266 -16.73 -11.98 8.71
N GLY A 267 -16.11 -10.80 8.69
CA GLY A 267 -16.02 -9.89 9.82
C GLY A 267 -17.30 -9.10 10.10
N HIS A 268 -17.31 -8.44 11.25
CA HIS A 268 -18.43 -7.68 11.82
C HIS A 268 -19.10 -6.71 10.84
N ASN A 269 -20.44 -6.74 10.79
CA ASN A 269 -21.28 -5.77 10.08
C ASN A 269 -20.91 -5.54 8.59
N ARG A 270 -20.32 -6.54 7.92
CA ARG A 270 -19.79 -6.35 6.57
C ARG A 270 -20.85 -6.02 5.51
N PHE A 271 -22.04 -6.63 5.58
CA PHE A 271 -23.16 -6.40 4.64
C PHE A 271 -24.41 -5.80 5.32
N HIS A 272 -24.23 -5.19 6.49
CA HIS A 272 -25.31 -4.57 7.25
C HIS A 272 -26.02 -3.49 6.40
N CYS A 273 -27.36 -3.49 6.38
CA CYS A 273 -28.19 -2.57 5.58
C CYS A 273 -27.96 -2.59 4.05
N CYS A 274 -27.45 -3.69 3.47
CA CYS A 274 -27.35 -3.84 2.01
C CYS A 274 -28.71 -4.18 1.37
N THR A 275 -29.61 -3.21 1.23
CA THR A 275 -31.03 -3.46 0.92
C THR A 275 -31.37 -4.01 -0.46
N ASN A 276 -30.44 -4.08 -1.42
CA ASN A 276 -30.72 -4.62 -2.76
C ASN A 276 -29.89 -5.88 -3.10
N LEU A 277 -29.01 -6.32 -2.20
CA LEU A 277 -28.20 -7.50 -2.45
C LEU A 277 -29.14 -8.73 -2.35
N THR A 278 -29.15 -9.59 -3.37
CA THR A 278 -30.06 -10.74 -3.45
C THR A 278 -29.34 -12.04 -3.15
N SER A 279 -28.03 -12.11 -3.44
CA SER A 279 -27.22 -13.27 -3.13
C SER A 279 -25.81 -12.88 -2.67
N VAL A 280 -25.25 -13.70 -1.79
CA VAL A 280 -23.84 -13.64 -1.38
C VAL A 280 -23.27 -15.04 -1.48
N ILE A 281 -22.26 -15.22 -2.33
CA ILE A 281 -21.55 -16.48 -2.43
C ILE A 281 -20.35 -16.44 -1.49
N LEU A 282 -20.41 -17.26 -0.43
CA LEU A 282 -19.32 -17.41 0.52
C LEU A 282 -18.23 -18.34 -0.02
N SER A 283 -16.99 -18.09 0.42
CA SER A 283 -15.86 -18.98 0.14
C SER A 283 -16.07 -20.36 0.76
N SER A 284 -15.69 -21.43 0.05
CA SER A 284 -15.64 -22.79 0.61
C SER A 284 -14.66 -22.99 1.76
N GLN A 285 -13.81 -21.98 2.04
CA GLN A 285 -12.87 -21.95 3.17
C GLN A 285 -13.38 -21.08 4.34
N THR A 286 -14.59 -20.52 4.25
CA THR A 286 -15.15 -19.67 5.33
C THR A 286 -15.39 -20.51 6.58
N THR A 287 -14.72 -20.20 7.69
CA THR A 287 -14.87 -20.93 8.96
C THR A 287 -15.75 -20.20 9.96
N SER A 288 -15.78 -18.86 9.93
CA SER A 288 -16.57 -18.05 10.87
C SER A 288 -17.31 -16.88 10.21
N ILE A 289 -18.49 -16.57 10.74
CA ILE A 289 -19.32 -15.42 10.39
C ILE A 289 -19.61 -14.62 11.66
N GLU A 290 -19.15 -13.37 11.72
CA GLU A 290 -19.23 -12.49 12.89
C GLU A 290 -20.57 -11.73 13.01
N HIS A 291 -20.76 -11.01 14.13
CA HIS A 291 -22.04 -10.37 14.48
C HIS A 291 -22.53 -9.37 13.41
N ASP A 292 -23.85 -9.30 13.28
CA ASP A 292 -24.58 -8.38 12.39
C ASP A 292 -24.16 -8.43 10.91
N CYS A 293 -23.50 -9.50 10.46
CA CYS A 293 -22.91 -9.57 9.14
C CYS A 293 -23.95 -9.32 8.02
N PHE A 294 -25.14 -9.90 8.17
CA PHE A 294 -26.30 -9.79 7.27
C PHE A 294 -27.50 -9.13 7.94
N TYR A 295 -27.30 -8.37 9.03
CA TYR A 295 -28.39 -7.71 9.72
C TYR A 295 -29.06 -6.62 8.86
N LYS A 296 -30.40 -6.55 8.93
CA LYS A 296 -31.25 -5.67 8.08
C LYS A 296 -31.05 -5.91 6.58
N PHE A 297 -30.74 -7.14 6.21
CA PHE A 297 -30.61 -7.55 4.83
C PHE A 297 -31.96 -8.01 4.27
N SER A 298 -32.87 -7.06 4.04
CA SER A 298 -34.29 -7.32 3.77
C SER A 298 -34.62 -8.08 2.48
N THR A 299 -33.67 -8.20 1.56
CA THR A 299 -33.84 -8.84 0.23
C THR A 299 -33.19 -10.21 0.12
N LEU A 300 -32.54 -10.71 1.17
CA LEU A 300 -31.89 -12.01 1.15
C LEU A 300 -32.96 -13.12 1.19
N ASN A 301 -33.21 -13.74 0.04
CA ASN A 301 -34.14 -14.86 -0.06
C ASN A 301 -33.54 -16.16 0.49
N SER A 302 -32.26 -16.40 0.24
CA SER A 302 -31.53 -17.57 0.72
C SER A 302 -30.02 -17.31 0.73
N ILE A 303 -29.31 -17.97 1.65
CA ILE A 303 -27.84 -17.98 1.70
C ILE A 303 -27.36 -19.43 1.83
N ILE A 304 -26.39 -19.78 0.98
CA ILE A 304 -25.76 -21.10 1.03
C ILE A 304 -24.52 -20.99 1.91
N LEU A 305 -24.57 -21.65 3.07
CA LEU A 305 -23.42 -21.73 3.97
C LEU A 305 -22.48 -22.86 3.53
N PRO A 306 -21.17 -22.61 3.43
CA PRO A 306 -20.20 -23.65 3.11
C PRO A 306 -20.05 -24.61 4.30
N MET A 307 -19.79 -25.89 4.01
CA MET A 307 -19.64 -26.93 5.04
C MET A 307 -18.51 -26.67 6.04
N SER A 308 -17.59 -25.76 5.71
CA SER A 308 -16.48 -25.34 6.56
C SER A 308 -16.88 -24.42 7.72
N VAL A 309 -18.10 -23.87 7.73
CA VAL A 309 -18.55 -22.93 8.77
C VAL A 309 -18.71 -23.68 10.09
N THR A 310 -17.96 -23.26 11.11
CA THR A 310 -18.01 -23.83 12.47
C THR A 310 -18.55 -22.84 13.51
N SER A 311 -18.66 -21.55 13.17
CA SER A 311 -19.16 -20.52 14.08
C SER A 311 -19.97 -19.44 13.35
N ILE A 312 -21.16 -19.16 13.89
CA ILE A 312 -22.07 -18.08 13.47
C ILE A 312 -22.40 -17.26 14.71
N ALA A 313 -22.09 -15.97 14.69
CA ALA A 313 -22.30 -15.09 15.83
C ALA A 313 -23.76 -14.60 15.95
N GLU A 314 -24.11 -14.02 17.09
CA GLU A 314 -25.43 -13.46 17.36
C GLU A 314 -25.80 -12.34 16.36
N TYR A 315 -27.09 -12.22 16.04
CA TYR A 315 -27.66 -11.23 15.11
C TYR A 315 -27.07 -11.28 13.69
N CYS A 316 -26.42 -12.38 13.30
CA CYS A 316 -25.80 -12.55 11.99
C CYS A 316 -26.78 -12.37 10.82
N PHE A 317 -28.03 -12.82 10.93
CA PHE A 317 -29.08 -12.76 9.91
C PHE A 317 -30.23 -11.86 10.36
#